data_AF-A0A4Q7UWQ0-F1
#
_entry.id   AF-A0A4Q7UWQ0-F1
#
_cell.length_a   1.000
_cell.length_b   1.000
_cell.length_c   1.000
_cell.angle_alpha   90.00
_cell.angle_beta   90.00
_cell.angle_gamma   90.00
#
_symmetry.space_group_name_H-M   'P 1'
#
loop_
_entity.id
_entity.type
_entity.pdbx_description
1 polymer ?
#
loop_
_entity_poly.entity_id
_entity_poly.type
_entity_poly.pdbx_seq_one_letter_code
_entity_poly.pdbx_strand_id
1 'polypeptide(L)'
;MADTETAEPDAVPDTPVTGTAAPGTPGAEPAQPVACSRCSTATTLLHIVGNCADCLADMGLNHPEQFTEFKAQVLAKYGSGGA
;
A
#
# COMPACT_ATOMS: atom_id res chain seq x y z
N MET A 1 44.03 -9.06 -6.69
CA MET A 1 43.27 -9.31 -5.44
C MET A 1 42.65 -7.98 -5.09
N ALA A 2 41.38 -7.78 -5.44
CA ALA A 2 40.68 -6.53 -5.21
C ALA A 2 39.75 -6.77 -4.01
N ASP A 3 40.03 -6.06 -2.92
CA ASP A 3 39.23 -6.03 -1.71
C ASP A 3 37.78 -5.62 -2.05
N THR A 4 36.86 -6.47 -1.64
CA THR A 4 35.41 -6.25 -1.73
C THR A 4 34.99 -5.51 -0.47
N GLU A 5 34.71 -4.22 -0.60
CA GLU A 5 34.09 -3.44 0.48
C GLU A 5 32.57 -3.75 0.47
N THR A 6 32.15 -4.64 1.37
CA THR A 6 30.73 -4.88 1.65
C THR A 6 30.21 -3.70 2.47
N ALA A 7 29.52 -2.77 1.82
CA ALA A 7 28.75 -1.74 2.51
C ALA A 7 27.55 -2.42 3.21
N GLU A 8 27.56 -2.47 4.54
CA GLU A 8 26.39 -2.82 5.33
C GLU A 8 25.28 -1.78 5.08
N PRO A 9 24.01 -2.20 4.85
CA PRO A 9 22.91 -1.24 4.71
C PRO A 9 22.66 -0.56 6.05
N ASP A 10 22.86 0.75 6.07
CA ASP A 10 22.55 1.66 7.19
C ASP A 10 21.11 1.38 7.68
N ALA A 11 21.00 0.89 8.90
CA ALA A 11 19.72 0.51 9.50
C ALA A 11 18.88 1.78 9.71
N VAL A 12 17.85 1.96 8.89
CA VAL A 12 16.91 3.08 9.02
C VAL A 12 16.23 3.00 10.40
N PRO A 13 16.35 4.02 11.27
CA PRO A 13 15.73 3.97 12.58
C PRO A 13 14.21 3.96 12.46
N ASP A 14 13.59 2.97 13.11
CA ASP A 14 12.14 2.77 13.23
C ASP A 14 11.53 3.90 14.06
N THR A 15 11.44 5.08 13.45
CA THR A 15 10.94 6.28 14.12
C THR A 15 9.42 6.23 14.00
N PRO A 16 8.67 6.10 15.10
CA PRO A 16 7.21 6.01 15.02
C PRO A 16 6.67 7.33 14.48
N VAL A 17 6.07 7.28 13.28
CA VAL A 17 5.40 8.44 12.69
C VAL A 17 4.04 8.58 13.38
N THR A 18 3.99 9.40 14.42
CA THR A 18 2.71 9.74 15.07
C THR A 18 1.93 10.67 14.15
N GLY A 19 1.02 10.10 13.35
CA GLY A 19 0.05 10.88 12.59
C GLY A 19 -1.04 11.42 13.51
N THR A 20 -1.10 12.74 13.67
CA THR A 20 -2.27 13.39 14.29
C THR A 20 -3.46 13.22 13.35
N ALA A 21 -4.44 12.41 13.75
CA ALA A 21 -5.70 12.32 13.03
C ALA A 21 -6.42 13.67 13.08
N ALA A 22 -6.71 14.26 11.93
CA ALA A 22 -7.59 15.42 11.85
C ALA A 22 -9.01 15.01 12.32
N PRO A 23 -9.74 15.88 13.04
CA PRO A 23 -11.12 15.60 13.38
C PRO A 23 -11.93 15.39 12.09
N GLY A 24 -12.58 14.22 11.99
CA GLY A 24 -13.42 13.89 10.84
C GLY A 24 -14.57 14.86 10.67
N THR A 25 -15.07 15.00 9.45
CA THR A 25 -16.26 15.80 9.15
C THR A 25 -17.44 15.32 10.00
N PRO A 26 -18.11 16.19 10.78
CA PRO A 26 -19.29 15.80 11.56
C PRO A 26 -20.36 15.18 10.65
N GLY A 27 -20.75 13.94 10.95
CA GLY A 27 -21.72 13.18 10.16
C GLY A 27 -21.14 12.15 9.18
N ALA A 28 -19.81 12.01 9.10
CA ALA A 28 -19.20 10.90 8.38
C ALA A 28 -19.36 9.58 9.16
N GLU A 29 -20.02 8.59 8.56
CA GLU A 29 -20.09 7.23 9.12
C GLU A 29 -18.71 6.56 9.04
N PRO A 30 -18.27 5.84 10.09
CA PRO A 30 -17.01 5.09 10.03
C PRO A 30 -16.99 4.10 8.87
N ALA A 31 -15.85 4.04 8.18
CA ALA A 31 -15.63 3.07 7.12
C ALA A 31 -15.82 1.65 7.65
N GLN A 32 -16.70 0.89 7.01
CA GLN A 32 -16.90 -0.52 7.31
C GLN A 32 -15.74 -1.35 6.73
N PRO A 33 -15.28 -2.39 7.43
CA PRO A 33 -14.23 -3.26 6.93
C PRO A 33 -14.70 -4.03 5.68
N VAL A 34 -13.80 -4.19 4.72
CA VAL A 34 -14.05 -4.94 3.48
C VAL A 34 -12.98 -6.02 3.34
N ALA A 35 -13.34 -7.19 2.82
CA ALA A 35 -12.41 -8.31 2.66
C ALA A 35 -11.46 -8.10 1.47
N CYS A 36 -10.16 -8.27 1.69
CA CYS A 36 -9.14 -8.16 0.65
C CYS A 36 -9.29 -9.27 -0.41
N SER A 37 -9.27 -8.91 -1.70
CA SER A 37 -9.39 -9.86 -2.81
C SER A 37 -8.24 -10.85 -2.90
N ARG A 38 -7.04 -10.51 -2.41
CA ARG A 38 -5.84 -11.34 -2.51
C ARG A 38 -5.69 -12.30 -1.34
N CYS A 39 -5.77 -11.79 -0.10
CA CYS A 39 -5.54 -12.59 1.11
C CYS A 39 -6.83 -12.98 1.86
N SER A 40 -8.00 -12.56 1.38
CA SER A 40 -9.31 -12.81 1.99
C SER A 40 -9.46 -12.35 3.45
N THR A 41 -8.53 -11.52 3.94
CA THR A 41 -8.58 -10.98 5.30
C THR A 41 -9.72 -9.98 5.39
N ALA A 42 -10.66 -10.22 6.31
CA ALA A 42 -11.93 -9.52 6.41
C ALA A 42 -11.88 -8.18 7.16
N THR A 43 -10.71 -7.77 7.65
CA THR A 43 -10.55 -6.66 8.61
C THR A 43 -9.67 -5.54 8.08
N THR A 44 -9.80 -5.21 6.80
CA THR A 44 -8.98 -4.16 6.17
C THR A 44 -9.84 -2.92 5.94
N LEU A 45 -9.49 -1.83 6.63
CA LEU A 45 -10.17 -0.53 6.53
C LEU A 45 -9.66 0.29 5.33
N LEU A 46 -8.45 0.01 4.87
CA LEU A 46 -7.81 0.67 3.73
C LEU A 46 -7.75 -0.28 2.55
N HIS A 47 -8.52 0.04 1.51
CA HIS A 47 -8.58 -0.72 0.27
C HIS A 47 -8.33 0.16 -0.94
N ILE A 48 -7.45 -0.31 -1.84
CA ILE A 48 -7.23 0.30 -3.14
C ILE A 48 -7.50 -0.78 -4.17
N VAL A 49 -8.53 -0.58 -5.00
CA VAL A 49 -8.98 -1.57 -6.00
C VAL A 49 -9.14 -2.98 -5.37
N GLY A 50 -9.76 -3.06 -4.19
CA GLY A 50 -10.05 -4.33 -3.52
C GLY A 50 -8.87 -5.02 -2.83
N ASN A 51 -7.68 -4.43 -2.82
CA ASN A 51 -6.50 -4.99 -2.14
C ASN A 51 -6.16 -4.19 -0.88
N CYS A 52 -5.74 -4.90 0.18
CA CYS A 52 -5.25 -4.28 1.40
C CYS A 52 -3.81 -3.79 1.27
N ALA A 53 -3.42 -2.83 2.11
CA ALA A 53 -2.10 -2.21 2.07
C ALA A 53 -0.94 -3.24 2.18
N ASP A 54 -1.06 -4.26 3.02
CA ASP A 54 -0.04 -5.30 3.17
C ASP A 54 0.19 -6.08 1.88
N CYS A 55 -0.90 -6.44 1.19
CA CYS A 55 -0.82 -7.12 -0.10
C CYS A 55 -0.25 -6.22 -1.21
N LEU A 56 -0.51 -4.91 -1.15
CA LEU A 56 0.12 -3.96 -2.08
C LEU A 56 1.62 -3.84 -1.85
N ALA A 57 2.05 -3.80 -0.58
CA ALA A 57 3.45 -3.77 -0.22
C ALA A 57 4.17 -5.04 -0.69
N ASP A 58 3.60 -6.22 -0.41
CA ASP A 58 4.10 -7.50 -0.90
C ASP A 58 4.21 -7.53 -2.44
N MET A 59 3.16 -7.07 -3.15
CA MET A 59 3.22 -7.00 -4.61
C MET A 59 4.34 -6.09 -5.10
N GLY A 60 4.51 -4.91 -4.50
CA GLY A 60 5.55 -3.96 -4.90
C GLY A 60 6.96 -4.47 -4.68
N LEU A 61 7.18 -5.30 -3.65
CA LEU A 61 8.49 -5.82 -3.27
C LEU A 61 8.83 -7.16 -3.93
N ASN A 62 7.86 -8.07 -4.00
CA ASN A 62 8.09 -9.47 -4.35
C ASN A 62 7.43 -9.90 -5.69
N HIS A 63 6.45 -9.14 -6.19
CA HIS A 63 5.67 -9.51 -7.39
C HIS A 63 5.44 -8.31 -8.34
N PRO A 64 6.52 -7.76 -8.95
CA PRO A 64 6.46 -6.52 -9.72
C PRO A 64 5.54 -6.59 -10.95
N GLU A 65 5.35 -7.77 -11.53
CA GLU A 65 4.40 -8.00 -12.62
C GLU A 65 2.95 -7.80 -12.16
N GLN A 66 2.60 -8.31 -10.98
CA GLN A 66 1.27 -8.17 -10.39
C GLN A 66 1.04 -6.73 -9.94
N PHE A 67 2.08 -6.07 -9.43
CA PHE A 67 2.01 -4.64 -9.10
C PHE A 67 1.81 -3.74 -10.33
N THR A 68 2.39 -4.11 -11.47
CA THR A 68 2.20 -3.39 -12.74
C THR A 68 0.76 -3.51 -13.23
N GLU A 69 0.18 -4.71 -13.18
CA GLU A 69 -1.24 -4.92 -13.48
C GLU A 69 -2.14 -4.12 -12.55
N PHE A 70 -1.86 -4.16 -11.23
CA PHE A 70 -2.57 -3.37 -10.24
C PHE A 70 -2.56 -1.86 -10.56
N LYS A 71 -1.41 -1.30 -10.96
CA LYS A 71 -1.31 0.11 -11.40
C LYS A 71 -2.24 0.42 -12.57
N ALA A 72 -2.34 -0.47 -13.55
CA ALA A 72 -3.26 -0.30 -14.67
C ALA A 72 -4.73 -0.29 -14.19
N GLN A 73 -5.09 -1.16 -13.24
CA GLN A 73 -6.43 -1.17 -12.66
C GLN A 73 -6.75 0.11 -11.86
N VAL A 74 -5.77 0.64 -11.11
CA VAL A 74 -5.89 1.92 -10.41
C VAL A 74 -6.11 3.07 -11.39
N LEU A 75 -5.32 3.13 -12.47
CA LEU A 75 -5.47 4.13 -13.52
C LEU A 75 -6.82 4.02 -14.23
N ALA A 76 -7.29 2.81 -14.53
CA ALA A 76 -8.61 2.62 -15.13
C ALA A 76 -9.75 3.07 -14.20
N LYS A 77 -9.62 2.87 -12.88
CA LYS A 77 -10.66 3.18 -11.90
C LYS A 77 -10.68 4.65 -11.46
N TYR A 78 -9.50 5.27 -11.34
CA TYR A 78 -9.33 6.59 -10.71
C TYR A 78 -8.56 7.59 -11.58
N GLY A 79 -7.98 7.16 -12.71
CA GLY A 79 -7.33 8.04 -13.66
C GLY A 79 -8.38 8.94 -14.31
N SER A 80 -8.45 10.19 -13.86
CA SER A 80 -9.25 11.23 -14.49
C SER A 80 -8.66 11.60 -15.85
N GLY A 81 -9.24 11.04 -16.93
CA GLY A 81 -9.28 11.61 -18.28
C GLY A 81 -7.94 11.83 -19.00
N GLY A 82 -7.65 10.94 -19.96
CA GLY A 82 -6.68 11.17 -21.03
C GLY A 82 -7.24 10.69 -22.38
N ALA A 83 -8.34 11.32 -22.83
CA ALA A 83 -8.86 11.27 -24.19
C ALA A 83 -9.53 12.62 -24.48
#